data_AF-A0A8S3X4A9-F1
#
_entry.id   AF-A0A8S3X4A9-F1
#
_cell.length_a   1.000
_cell.length_b   1.000
_cell.length_c   1.000
_cell.angle_alpha   90.00
_cell.angle_beta   90.00
_cell.angle_gamma   90.00
#
_symmetry.space_group_name_H-M   'P 1'
#
loop_
_entity.id
_entity.type
_entity.pdbx_description
1 polymer ?
#
loop_
_entity_poly.entity_id
_entity_poly.type
_entity_poly.pdbx_seq_one_letter_code
_entity_poly.pdbx_strand_id
1 'polypeptide(L)'
;MLKFEIASSRTVEGGDKEKKFVAYMLQVRQDLTDSSVFDPDPANVERRYTHFLDLYNGLKKDYPALLNNVSFPRKIVMGNFDPNLISTRCSAFESLLNLIATESRLRDAPAAIAFFQDIELKEAKRLIDEGKFDQALSVLETSFKLLNKVYTDRSRVVLSVLCRIVACAGSSGGALAGPVERWAQLALRRYEAVSDADLLLIYVPLLHTCISIWETLGRDKTKLIEELNGLRKRGMKVDSVPSLMEAVDNLNPTI
;
A
#
# COMPACT_ATOMS: atom_id res chain seq x y z
N MET A 1 -4.93 -1.39 -18.54
CA MET A 1 -5.06 -2.75 -18.00
C MET A 1 -4.00 -2.97 -16.92
N LEU A 2 -4.42 -3.45 -15.76
CA LEU A 2 -3.51 -3.86 -14.69
C LEU A 2 -2.78 -5.15 -15.09
N LYS A 3 -1.45 -5.16 -14.97
CA LYS A 3 -0.61 -6.33 -15.26
C LYS A 3 0.37 -6.59 -14.14
N PHE A 4 0.69 -7.87 -13.98
CA PHE A 4 1.67 -8.37 -13.02
C PHE A 4 2.70 -9.24 -13.73
N GLU A 5 3.96 -9.13 -13.32
CA GLU A 5 5.08 -9.90 -13.87
C GLU A 5 6.11 -10.18 -12.78
N ILE A 6 6.72 -11.36 -12.79
CA ILE A 6 7.88 -11.66 -11.96
C ILE A 6 9.13 -11.29 -12.77
N ALA A 7 9.59 -10.05 -12.59
CA ALA A 7 10.68 -9.47 -13.38
C ALA A 7 12.03 -10.17 -13.12
N SER A 8 12.24 -10.68 -11.91
CA SER A 8 13.43 -11.45 -11.57
C SER A 8 13.23 -12.28 -10.30
N SER A 9 14.17 -13.17 -10.01
CA SER A 9 14.27 -13.86 -8.73
C SER A 9 15.70 -13.88 -8.25
N ARG A 10 15.89 -13.88 -6.93
CA ARG A 10 17.20 -13.97 -6.30
C ARG A 10 17.14 -14.82 -5.04
N THR A 11 18.27 -15.40 -4.71
CA THR A 11 18.44 -16.09 -3.44
C THR A 11 18.80 -15.07 -2.37
N VAL A 12 18.04 -15.06 -1.29
CA VAL A 12 18.31 -14.24 -0.10
C VAL A 12 18.94 -15.14 0.93
N GLU A 13 20.19 -14.81 1.31
CA GLU A 13 20.82 -15.46 2.44
C GLU A 13 20.07 -15.09 3.71
N GLY A 14 19.82 -16.09 4.54
CA GLY A 14 19.16 -15.88 5.82
C GLY A 14 20.11 -15.21 6.81
N GLY A 15 19.60 -14.28 7.63
CA GLY A 15 20.31 -13.83 8.83
C GLY A 15 20.21 -14.85 9.97
N ASP A 16 20.75 -14.54 11.15
CA ASP A 16 20.81 -15.45 12.31
C ASP A 16 19.46 -16.10 12.70
N LYS A 17 18.34 -15.46 12.36
CA LYS A 17 16.97 -15.90 12.69
C LYS A 17 16.13 -16.32 11.49
N GLU A 18 16.59 -16.11 10.26
CA GLU A 18 15.81 -16.41 9.05
C GLU A 18 16.53 -17.44 8.19
N LYS A 19 15.80 -18.41 7.65
CA LYS A 19 16.39 -19.39 6.74
C LYS A 19 16.52 -18.78 5.35
N LYS A 20 17.58 -19.15 4.64
CA LYS A 20 17.78 -18.85 3.21
C LYS A 20 16.51 -19.10 2.40
N PHE A 21 16.12 -18.16 1.54
CA PHE A 21 14.90 -18.25 0.74
C PHE A 21 15.06 -17.64 -0.66
N VAL A 22 14.07 -17.84 -1.53
CA VAL A 22 14.00 -17.20 -2.85
C VAL A 22 13.05 -16.02 -2.77
N ALA A 23 13.55 -14.83 -3.10
CA ALA A 23 12.75 -13.64 -3.33
C ALA A 23 12.44 -13.50 -4.81
N TYR A 24 11.21 -13.09 -5.10
CA TYR A 24 10.67 -12.83 -6.43
C TYR A 24 10.36 -11.35 -6.52
N MET A 25 10.92 -10.67 -7.50
CA MET A 25 10.64 -9.27 -7.78
C MET A 25 9.33 -9.18 -8.57
N LEU A 26 8.25 -8.81 -7.89
CA LEU A 26 6.96 -8.58 -8.50
C LEU A 26 6.90 -7.15 -9.05
N GLN A 27 6.75 -7.04 -10.37
CA GLN A 27 6.48 -5.79 -11.05
C GLN A 27 4.98 -5.65 -11.34
N VAL A 28 4.43 -4.47 -11.04
CA VAL A 28 3.01 -4.12 -11.27
C VAL A 28 2.92 -2.91 -12.18
N ARG A 29 2.16 -3.06 -13.26
CA ARG A 29 2.01 -2.06 -14.33
C ARG A 29 0.56 -1.75 -14.63
N GLN A 30 0.31 -0.53 -15.06
CA GLN A 30 -0.95 -0.13 -15.65
C GLN A 30 -0.72 0.30 -17.10
N ASP A 31 -0.85 -0.65 -18.01
CA ASP A 31 -0.65 -0.41 -19.45
C ASP A 31 -1.89 0.26 -20.05
N LEU A 32 -1.74 1.08 -21.08
CA LEU A 32 -2.90 1.58 -21.85
C LEU A 32 -3.44 0.46 -22.73
N THR A 33 -4.77 0.30 -22.81
CA THR A 33 -5.41 -0.83 -23.50
C THR A 33 -5.18 -0.83 -25.02
N ASP A 34 -4.90 0.34 -25.59
CA ASP A 34 -4.91 0.57 -27.05
C ASP A 34 -3.61 1.20 -27.57
N SER A 35 -2.54 1.20 -26.79
CA SER A 35 -1.23 1.70 -27.24
C SER A 35 -0.08 0.82 -26.78
N SER A 36 0.99 0.78 -27.57
CA SER A 36 2.28 0.18 -27.19
C SER A 36 3.01 0.96 -26.10
N VAL A 37 2.33 1.89 -25.42
CA VAL A 37 2.89 2.72 -24.37
C VAL A 37 2.90 1.90 -23.09
N PHE A 38 4.09 1.42 -22.77
CA PHE A 38 4.39 0.79 -21.49
C PHE A 38 4.25 1.80 -20.36
N ASP A 39 3.79 1.33 -19.20
CA ASP A 39 3.77 2.11 -17.95
C ASP A 39 5.18 2.67 -17.68
N PRO A 40 5.37 4.01 -17.72
CA PRO A 40 6.69 4.62 -17.58
C PRO A 40 7.24 4.52 -16.16
N ASP A 41 6.38 4.16 -15.20
CA ASP A 41 6.73 4.14 -13.78
C ASP A 41 6.12 2.91 -13.09
N PRO A 42 6.61 1.69 -13.37
CA PRO A 42 6.08 0.45 -12.80
C PRO A 42 6.39 0.34 -11.30
N ALA A 43 5.48 -0.24 -10.51
CA ALA A 43 5.75 -0.53 -9.09
C ALA A 43 6.53 -1.85 -8.97
N ASN A 44 7.51 -1.93 -8.08
CA ASN A 44 8.30 -3.13 -7.87
C ASN A 44 8.33 -3.46 -6.38
N VAL A 45 7.99 -4.70 -6.01
CA VAL A 45 8.04 -5.17 -4.62
C VAL A 45 8.55 -6.60 -4.55
N GLU A 46 9.20 -6.96 -3.45
CA GLU A 46 9.70 -8.31 -3.25
C GLU A 46 8.67 -9.18 -2.52
N ARG A 47 8.48 -10.40 -3.02
CA ARG A 47 7.65 -11.42 -2.38
C ARG A 47 8.42 -12.74 -2.32
N ARG A 48 8.09 -13.60 -1.37
CA ARG A 48 8.63 -14.96 -1.30
C ARG A 48 7.50 -15.98 -1.49
N TYR A 49 7.86 -17.24 -1.70
CA TYR A 49 6.89 -18.32 -1.94
C TYR A 49 5.75 -18.35 -0.91
N THR A 50 6.04 -18.16 0.38
CA THR A 50 4.99 -18.21 1.42
C THR A 50 3.99 -17.07 1.28
N HIS A 51 4.40 -15.87 0.84
CA HIS A 51 3.46 -14.76 0.63
C HIS A 51 2.44 -15.11 -0.48
N PHE A 52 2.91 -15.75 -1.57
CA PHE A 52 2.02 -16.24 -2.62
C PHE A 52 1.14 -17.41 -2.16
N LEU A 53 1.68 -18.29 -1.31
CA LEU A 53 0.92 -19.40 -0.75
C LEU A 53 -0.21 -18.90 0.16
N ASP A 54 0.08 -17.92 1.02
CA ASP A 54 -0.91 -17.32 1.92
C ASP A 54 -2.01 -16.60 1.13
N LEU A 55 -1.63 -15.87 0.08
CA LEU A 55 -2.56 -15.30 -0.91
C LEU A 55 -3.47 -16.36 -1.51
N TYR A 56 -2.89 -17.42 -2.11
CA TYR A 56 -3.67 -18.49 -2.75
C TYR A 56 -4.63 -19.17 -1.76
N ASN A 57 -4.15 -19.50 -0.56
CA ASN A 57 -4.96 -20.18 0.45
C ASN A 57 -6.11 -19.29 0.93
N GLY A 58 -5.86 -18.00 1.15
CA GLY A 58 -6.91 -17.05 1.53
C GLY A 58 -7.97 -16.90 0.44
N LEU A 59 -7.54 -16.72 -0.81
CA LEU A 59 -8.47 -16.62 -1.94
C LEU A 59 -9.25 -17.92 -2.18
N LYS A 60 -8.61 -19.09 -2.05
CA LYS A 60 -9.27 -20.38 -2.19
C LYS A 60 -10.30 -20.65 -1.08
N LYS A 61 -10.02 -20.18 0.14
CA LYS A 61 -10.95 -20.27 1.26
C LYS A 61 -12.21 -19.42 1.00
N ASP A 62 -12.02 -18.18 0.56
CA ASP A 62 -13.11 -17.21 0.44
C ASP A 62 -13.87 -17.35 -0.91
N TYR A 63 -13.18 -17.79 -1.97
CA TYR A 63 -13.69 -17.86 -3.33
C TYR A 63 -13.32 -19.18 -4.05
N PRO A 64 -13.66 -20.36 -3.50
CA PRO A 64 -13.25 -21.65 -4.06
C PRO A 64 -13.64 -21.83 -5.53
N ALA A 65 -14.84 -21.38 -5.92
CA ALA A 65 -15.34 -21.51 -7.29
C ALA A 65 -14.48 -20.76 -8.32
N LEU A 66 -13.95 -19.57 -7.96
CA LEU A 66 -13.08 -18.78 -8.83
C LEU A 66 -11.68 -19.39 -8.95
N LEU A 67 -11.26 -20.17 -7.96
CA LEU A 67 -9.93 -20.79 -7.90
C LEU A 67 -9.91 -22.25 -8.37
N ASN A 68 -11.05 -22.82 -8.78
CA ASN A 68 -11.16 -24.24 -9.14
C ASN A 68 -10.15 -24.70 -10.20
N ASN A 69 -9.83 -23.84 -11.17
CA ASN A 69 -8.90 -24.17 -12.26
C ASN A 69 -7.48 -23.63 -12.04
N VAL A 70 -7.20 -23.04 -10.87
CA VAL A 70 -5.88 -22.50 -10.54
C VAL A 70 -5.03 -23.58 -9.89
N SER A 71 -4.05 -24.08 -10.63
CA SER A 71 -2.99 -24.94 -10.11
C SER A 71 -1.94 -24.09 -9.39
N PHE A 72 -1.68 -24.39 -8.12
CA PHE A 72 -0.67 -23.69 -7.32
C PHE A 72 0.49 -24.63 -6.93
N PRO A 73 1.76 -24.19 -7.09
CA PRO A 73 2.92 -25.04 -6.86
C PRO A 73 3.03 -25.46 -5.39
N ARG A 74 3.29 -26.76 -5.17
CA ARG A 74 3.43 -27.33 -3.83
C ARG A 74 4.65 -26.75 -3.11
N LYS A 75 4.57 -26.76 -1.78
CA LYS A 75 5.69 -26.37 -0.92
C LYS A 75 6.77 -27.43 -1.02
N ILE A 76 7.97 -27.01 -1.40
CA ILE A 76 9.16 -27.85 -1.53
C ILE A 76 10.23 -27.27 -0.62
N VAL A 77 10.79 -28.12 0.26
CA VAL A 77 11.78 -27.72 1.28
C VAL A 77 13.22 -28.03 0.82
N MET A 78 13.42 -29.14 0.10
CA MET A 78 14.72 -29.48 -0.51
C MET A 78 14.64 -29.24 -2.02
N GLY A 79 15.65 -28.57 -2.58
CA GLY A 79 15.66 -28.20 -4.01
C GLY A 79 14.81 -26.97 -4.34
N ASN A 80 14.42 -26.17 -3.34
CA ASN A 80 13.65 -24.93 -3.55
C ASN A 80 14.41 -23.83 -4.32
N PHE A 81 15.71 -24.02 -4.53
CA PHE A 81 16.59 -23.16 -5.33
C PHE A 81 16.83 -23.69 -6.75
N ASP A 82 16.21 -24.83 -7.11
CA ASP A 82 16.29 -25.37 -8.47
C ASP A 82 15.70 -24.38 -9.49
N PRO A 83 16.43 -24.03 -10.57
CA PRO A 83 15.96 -23.04 -11.55
C PRO A 83 14.66 -23.44 -12.25
N ASN A 84 14.42 -24.73 -12.52
CA ASN A 84 13.19 -25.18 -13.17
C ASN A 84 11.99 -25.01 -12.24
N LEU A 85 12.17 -25.31 -10.95
CA LEU A 85 11.14 -25.05 -9.94
C LEU A 85 10.87 -23.55 -9.77
N ILE A 86 11.91 -22.72 -9.75
CA ILE A 86 11.77 -21.26 -9.68
C ILE A 86 10.96 -20.75 -10.87
N SER A 87 11.31 -21.16 -12.10
CA SER A 87 10.59 -20.80 -13.32
C SER A 87 9.13 -21.25 -13.28
N THR A 88 8.86 -22.50 -12.88
CA THR A 88 7.49 -23.02 -12.71
C THR A 88 6.68 -22.20 -11.71
N ARG A 89 7.31 -21.77 -10.61
CA ARG A 89 6.68 -20.91 -9.60
C ARG A 89 6.35 -19.53 -10.17
N CYS A 90 7.28 -18.90 -10.90
CA CYS A 90 7.03 -17.61 -11.54
C CYS A 90 5.77 -17.66 -12.42
N SER A 91 5.67 -18.64 -13.32
CA SER A 91 4.49 -18.78 -14.20
C SER A 91 3.19 -19.00 -13.42
N ALA A 92 3.21 -19.78 -12.35
CA ALA A 92 2.04 -20.01 -11.52
C ALA A 92 1.62 -18.77 -10.72
N PHE A 93 2.59 -18.01 -10.21
CA PHE A 93 2.34 -16.75 -9.50
C PHE A 93 1.72 -15.71 -10.42
N GLU A 94 2.27 -15.53 -11.62
CA GLU A 94 1.72 -14.63 -12.64
C GLU A 94 0.31 -15.04 -13.06
N SER A 95 0.05 -16.35 -13.23
CA SER A 95 -1.29 -16.85 -13.56
C SER A 95 -2.32 -16.51 -12.46
N LEU A 96 -1.96 -16.68 -11.19
CA LEU A 96 -2.81 -16.29 -10.06
C LEU A 96 -3.04 -14.76 -10.02
N LEU A 97 -1.99 -13.96 -10.21
CA LEU A 97 -2.08 -12.50 -10.19
C LEU A 97 -2.88 -11.95 -11.39
N ASN A 98 -2.80 -12.58 -12.56
CA ASN A 98 -3.59 -12.21 -13.73
C ASN A 98 -5.10 -12.49 -13.51
N LEU A 99 -5.44 -13.53 -12.77
CA LEU A 99 -6.82 -13.75 -12.35
C LEU A 99 -7.30 -12.62 -11.40
N ILE A 100 -6.48 -12.22 -10.43
CA ILE A 100 -6.77 -11.08 -9.54
C ILE A 100 -6.88 -9.75 -10.32
N ALA A 101 -6.10 -9.59 -11.40
CA ALA A 101 -6.15 -8.42 -12.26
C ALA A 101 -7.49 -8.29 -13.00
N THR A 102 -8.16 -9.40 -13.29
CA THR A 102 -9.41 -9.41 -14.08
C THR A 102 -10.68 -9.60 -13.25
N GLU A 103 -10.55 -10.03 -11.98
CA GLU A 103 -11.68 -10.29 -11.09
C GLU A 103 -11.60 -9.39 -9.84
N SER A 104 -12.48 -8.38 -9.75
CA SER A 104 -12.47 -7.41 -8.65
C SER A 104 -12.74 -8.05 -7.29
N ARG A 105 -13.58 -9.09 -7.22
CA ARG A 105 -13.88 -9.77 -5.94
C ARG A 105 -12.65 -10.41 -5.32
N LEU A 106 -11.75 -10.96 -6.15
CA LEU A 106 -10.49 -11.52 -5.68
C LEU A 106 -9.51 -10.42 -5.29
N ARG A 107 -9.54 -9.28 -5.99
CA ARG A 107 -8.69 -8.12 -5.69
C ARG A 107 -9.05 -7.46 -4.36
N ASP A 108 -10.34 -7.36 -4.08
CA ASP A 108 -10.86 -6.76 -2.84
C ASP A 108 -10.89 -7.76 -1.68
N ALA A 109 -10.45 -9.00 -1.90
CA ALA A 109 -10.37 -10.02 -0.86
C ALA A 109 -9.33 -9.65 0.21
N PRO A 110 -9.56 -9.98 1.50
CA PRO A 110 -8.60 -9.68 2.57
C PRO A 110 -7.20 -10.22 2.30
N ALA A 111 -7.09 -11.42 1.71
CA ALA A 111 -5.80 -12.03 1.38
C ALA A 111 -5.04 -11.26 0.29
N ALA A 112 -5.74 -10.67 -0.69
CA ALA A 112 -5.13 -9.85 -1.72
C ALA A 112 -4.69 -8.49 -1.16
N ILE A 113 -5.54 -7.84 -0.35
CA ILE A 113 -5.19 -6.60 0.35
C ILE A 113 -3.93 -6.82 1.20
N ALA A 114 -3.90 -7.86 2.03
CA ALA A 114 -2.74 -8.20 2.85
C ALA A 114 -1.48 -8.45 2.00
N PHE A 115 -1.61 -9.17 0.89
CA PHE A 115 -0.49 -9.44 -0.01
C PHE A 115 0.10 -8.17 -0.64
N PHE A 116 -0.72 -7.17 -0.99
CA PHE A 116 -0.27 -5.92 -1.59
C PHE A 116 0.11 -4.83 -0.58
N GLN A 117 -0.29 -4.95 0.69
CA GLN A 117 -0.10 -3.89 1.68
C GLN A 117 0.80 -4.29 2.87
N ASP A 118 0.57 -5.45 3.48
CA ASP A 118 1.00 -5.69 4.86
C ASP A 118 2.52 -5.71 5.04
N ILE A 119 3.25 -6.20 4.03
CA ILE A 119 4.71 -6.33 4.11
C ILE A 119 5.34 -4.95 4.19
N GLU A 120 5.00 -4.07 3.25
CA GLU A 120 5.50 -2.70 3.23
C GLU A 120 4.98 -1.90 4.43
N LEU A 121 3.71 -2.11 4.84
CA LEU A 121 3.16 -1.41 6.01
C LEU A 121 3.87 -1.80 7.30
N LYS A 122 4.13 -3.09 7.54
CA LYS A 122 4.86 -3.56 8.73
C LYS A 122 6.27 -2.99 8.77
N GLU A 123 6.96 -2.95 7.64
CA GLU A 123 8.30 -2.38 7.55
C GLU A 123 8.29 -0.87 7.78
N ALA A 124 7.34 -0.14 7.19
CA ALA A 124 7.19 1.29 7.42
C ALA A 124 6.92 1.60 8.90
N LYS A 125 6.02 0.86 9.56
CA LYS A 125 5.75 1.00 11.00
C LYS A 125 7.01 0.79 11.82
N ARG A 126 7.75 -0.31 11.58
CA ARG A 126 9.02 -0.61 12.25
C ARG A 126 10.04 0.52 12.08
N LEU A 127 10.20 1.05 10.87
CA LEU A 127 11.13 2.15 10.59
C LEU A 127 10.73 3.46 11.28
N ILE A 128 9.43 3.75 11.37
CA ILE A 128 8.91 4.91 12.12
C ILE A 128 9.20 4.76 13.61
N ASP A 129 8.96 3.57 14.19
CA ASP A 129 9.24 3.28 15.60
C ASP A 129 10.74 3.39 15.93
N GLU A 130 11.60 3.09 14.96
CA GLU A 130 13.07 3.27 15.05
C GLU A 130 13.55 4.70 14.75
N GLY A 131 12.64 5.64 14.45
CA GLY A 131 12.97 7.03 14.09
C GLY A 131 13.62 7.19 12.71
N LYS A 132 13.57 6.16 11.86
CA LYS A 132 14.16 6.15 10.51
C LYS A 132 13.17 6.68 9.46
N PHE A 133 12.74 7.93 9.63
CA PHE A 133 11.62 8.50 8.87
C PHE A 133 11.86 8.56 7.35
N ASP A 134 13.08 8.86 6.88
CA ASP A 134 13.40 8.87 5.44
C ASP A 134 13.23 7.49 4.79
N GLN A 135 13.65 6.43 5.50
CA GLN A 135 13.51 5.05 5.04
C GLN A 135 12.02 4.65 5.05
N ALA A 136 11.29 5.00 6.11
CA ALA A 136 9.86 4.75 6.19
C ALA A 136 9.10 5.44 5.06
N LEU A 137 9.44 6.70 4.75
CA LEU A 137 8.85 7.44 3.64
C LEU A 137 9.08 6.71 2.31
N SER A 138 10.30 6.25 2.04
CA SER A 138 10.61 5.51 0.80
C SER A 138 9.78 4.22 0.67
N VAL A 139 9.60 3.47 1.75
CA VAL A 139 8.74 2.27 1.79
C VAL A 139 7.28 2.64 1.54
N LEU A 140 6.78 3.70 2.17
CA LEU A 140 5.40 4.17 1.99
C LEU A 140 5.13 4.70 0.58
N GLU A 141 6.07 5.42 -0.04
CA GLU A 141 5.94 5.87 -1.43
C GLU A 141 5.88 4.69 -2.41
N THR A 142 6.72 3.67 -2.17
CA THR A 142 6.69 2.42 -2.94
C THR A 142 5.35 1.70 -2.77
N SER A 143 4.85 1.62 -1.54
CA SER A 143 3.54 1.03 -1.23
C SER A 143 2.40 1.81 -1.88
N PHE A 144 2.40 3.14 -1.82
CA PHE A 144 1.41 3.98 -2.50
C PHE A 144 1.42 3.73 -4.00
N LYS A 145 2.60 3.67 -4.61
CA LYS A 145 2.74 3.42 -6.05
C LYS A 145 2.18 2.06 -6.45
N LEU A 146 2.41 1.01 -5.66
CA LEU A 146 1.82 -0.30 -5.85
C LEU A 146 0.29 -0.24 -5.72
N LEU A 147 -0.20 0.24 -4.59
CA LEU A 147 -1.63 0.23 -4.25
C LEU A 147 -2.45 1.10 -5.22
N ASN A 148 -1.92 2.24 -5.65
CA ASN A 148 -2.57 3.15 -6.59
C ASN A 148 -2.67 2.58 -8.02
N LYS A 149 -1.88 1.56 -8.37
CA LYS A 149 -2.05 0.81 -9.63
C LYS A 149 -3.08 -0.30 -9.50
N VAL A 150 -3.11 -0.97 -8.33
CA VAL A 150 -4.00 -2.12 -8.09
C VAL A 150 -5.45 -1.68 -7.84
N TYR A 151 -5.64 -0.62 -7.06
CA TYR A 151 -6.94 -0.14 -6.61
C TYR A 151 -7.28 1.23 -7.18
N THR A 152 -8.53 1.65 -7.02
CA THR A 152 -8.97 3.00 -7.39
C THR A 152 -8.33 4.05 -6.49
N ASP A 153 -8.20 5.26 -7.03
CA ASP A 153 -7.53 6.41 -6.39
C ASP A 153 -8.09 6.78 -5.00
N ARG A 154 -9.38 6.52 -4.78
CA ARG A 154 -10.12 6.78 -3.53
C ARG A 154 -10.50 5.53 -2.74
N SER A 155 -9.98 4.36 -3.12
CA SER A 155 -10.17 3.16 -2.31
C SER A 155 -9.60 3.36 -0.90
N ARG A 156 -10.18 2.67 0.09
CA ARG A 156 -9.73 2.72 1.49
C ARG A 156 -8.23 2.43 1.62
N VAL A 157 -7.75 1.44 0.87
CA VAL A 157 -6.35 0.98 0.84
C VAL A 157 -5.41 2.11 0.39
N VAL A 158 -5.76 2.78 -0.71
CA VAL A 158 -4.95 3.86 -1.31
C VAL A 158 -4.96 5.13 -0.48
N LEU A 159 -6.12 5.52 0.06
CA LEU A 159 -6.20 6.69 0.92
C LEU A 159 -5.50 6.47 2.25
N SER A 160 -5.54 5.24 2.79
CA SER A 160 -4.82 4.90 4.03
C SER A 160 -3.31 5.07 3.86
N VAL A 161 -2.69 4.48 2.82
CA VAL A 161 -1.24 4.64 2.62
C VAL A 161 -0.85 6.09 2.32
N LEU A 162 -1.68 6.83 1.59
CA LEU A 162 -1.44 8.25 1.32
C LEU A 162 -1.47 9.09 2.61
N CYS A 163 -2.44 8.84 3.49
CA CYS A 163 -2.48 9.49 4.80
C CYS A 163 -1.30 9.07 5.69
N ARG A 164 -0.79 7.84 5.59
CA ARG A 164 0.43 7.42 6.31
C ARG A 164 1.68 8.14 5.84
N ILE A 165 1.82 8.40 4.54
CA ILE A 165 2.89 9.25 4.01
C ILE A 165 2.84 10.63 4.67
N VAL A 166 1.65 11.23 4.72
CA VAL A 166 1.45 12.55 5.33
C VAL A 166 1.72 12.51 6.84
N ALA A 167 1.27 11.47 7.53
CA ALA A 167 1.49 11.29 8.97
C ALA A 167 2.97 11.09 9.33
N CYS A 168 3.75 10.45 8.45
CA CYS A 168 5.20 10.27 8.63
C CYS A 168 5.91 11.61 8.82
N ALA A 169 5.46 12.68 8.14
CA ALA A 169 6.00 14.01 8.34
C ALA A 169 5.72 14.58 9.74
N GLY A 170 4.51 14.37 10.26
CA GLY A 170 4.16 14.75 11.63
C GLY A 170 5.04 14.05 12.67
N SER A 171 5.27 12.74 12.49
CA SER A 171 6.14 11.95 13.37
C SER A 171 7.62 12.36 13.29
N SER A 172 8.07 12.89 12.14
CA SER A 172 9.45 13.32 11.92
C SER A 172 9.84 14.65 12.60
N GLY A 173 8.92 15.31 13.30
CA GLY A 173 9.16 16.63 13.89
C GLY A 173 9.39 17.73 12.86
N GLY A 174 8.82 17.58 11.66
CA GLY A 174 8.92 18.56 10.57
C GLY A 174 10.05 18.32 9.56
N ALA A 175 10.97 17.38 9.82
CA ALA A 175 12.08 17.08 8.91
C ALA A 175 11.62 16.69 7.50
N LEU A 176 10.49 15.99 7.39
CA LEU A 176 9.92 15.57 6.11
C LEU A 176 8.86 16.52 5.54
N ALA A 177 8.65 17.71 6.12
CA ALA A 177 7.59 18.63 5.67
C ALA A 177 7.71 18.96 4.16
N GLY A 178 8.93 19.22 3.68
CA GLY A 178 9.19 19.50 2.26
C GLY A 178 8.93 18.30 1.35
N PRO A 179 9.60 17.15 1.58
CA PRO A 179 9.36 15.92 0.81
C PRO A 179 7.89 15.47 0.74
N VAL A 180 7.12 15.72 1.80
CA VAL A 180 5.71 15.30 1.91
C VAL A 180 4.71 16.30 1.35
N GLU A 181 5.10 17.55 1.04
CA GLU A 181 4.17 18.60 0.57
C GLU A 181 3.29 18.13 -0.61
N ARG A 182 3.89 17.47 -1.62
CA ARG A 182 3.15 16.94 -2.79
C ARG A 182 2.11 15.89 -2.41
N TRP A 183 2.41 15.07 -1.41
CA TRP A 183 1.54 13.99 -0.95
C TRP A 183 0.39 14.53 -0.12
N ALA A 184 0.65 15.53 0.71
CA ALA A 184 -0.37 16.26 1.45
C ALA A 184 -1.38 16.94 0.52
N GLN A 185 -0.90 17.61 -0.54
CA GLN A 185 -1.77 18.20 -1.57
C GLN A 185 -2.61 17.14 -2.29
N LEU A 186 -2.00 16.00 -2.65
CA LEU A 186 -2.72 14.89 -3.29
C LEU A 186 -3.79 14.30 -2.36
N ALA A 187 -3.47 14.13 -1.07
CA ALA A 187 -4.40 13.63 -0.07
C ALA A 187 -5.62 14.54 0.03
N LEU A 188 -5.41 15.84 0.25
CA LEU A 188 -6.50 16.82 0.34
C LEU A 188 -7.42 16.77 -0.89
N ARG A 189 -6.85 16.78 -2.10
CA ARG A 189 -7.61 16.70 -3.35
C ARG A 189 -8.45 15.44 -3.45
N ARG A 190 -7.91 14.29 -3.05
CA ARG A 190 -8.66 13.02 -3.14
C ARG A 190 -9.81 12.95 -2.15
N TYR A 191 -9.66 13.58 -0.98
CA TYR A 191 -10.70 13.65 0.05
C TYR A 191 -11.90 14.53 -0.32
N GLU A 192 -11.75 15.50 -1.23
CA GLU A 192 -12.85 16.37 -1.70
C GLU A 192 -14.08 15.59 -2.23
N ALA A 193 -13.88 14.38 -2.74
CA ALA A 193 -14.94 13.54 -3.31
C ALA A 193 -15.13 12.20 -2.56
N VAL A 194 -14.68 12.11 -1.31
CA VAL A 194 -14.93 10.93 -0.47
C VAL A 194 -16.31 11.02 0.17
N SER A 195 -17.09 9.95 0.06
CA SER A 195 -18.41 9.80 0.70
C SER A 195 -18.49 8.65 1.70
N ASP A 196 -17.44 7.83 1.80
CA ASP A 196 -17.34 6.74 2.78
C ASP A 196 -17.22 7.33 4.19
N ALA A 197 -18.15 6.94 5.06
CA ALA A 197 -18.28 7.53 6.39
C ALA A 197 -17.06 7.28 7.29
N ASP A 198 -16.44 6.10 7.17
CA ASP A 198 -15.27 5.75 7.96
C ASP A 198 -14.05 6.55 7.51
N LEU A 199 -13.84 6.67 6.19
CA LEU A 199 -12.76 7.48 5.63
C LEU A 199 -12.91 8.96 5.98
N LEU A 200 -14.14 9.49 6.02
CA LEU A 200 -14.40 10.87 6.43
C LEU A 200 -13.92 11.18 7.86
N LEU A 201 -13.77 10.17 8.73
CA LEU A 201 -13.18 10.35 10.07
C LEU A 201 -11.69 10.74 10.01
N ILE A 202 -10.96 10.42 8.94
CA ILE A 202 -9.56 10.82 8.76
C ILE A 202 -9.44 12.29 8.34
N TYR A 203 -10.47 12.87 7.74
CA TYR A 203 -10.33 14.16 7.05
C TYR A 203 -9.89 15.28 8.00
N VAL A 204 -10.44 15.32 9.22
CA VAL A 204 -10.05 16.31 10.23
C VAL A 204 -8.59 16.13 10.70
N PRO A 205 -8.12 14.93 11.11
CA PRO A 205 -6.70 14.67 11.36
C PRO A 205 -5.77 15.02 10.19
N LEU A 206 -6.24 14.80 8.94
CA LEU A 206 -5.48 15.16 7.74
C LEU A 206 -5.33 16.69 7.63
N LEU A 207 -6.41 17.44 7.81
CA LEU A 207 -6.37 18.91 7.78
C LEU A 207 -5.39 19.46 8.82
N HIS A 208 -5.44 18.97 10.06
CA HIS A 208 -4.49 19.38 11.11
C HIS A 208 -3.04 19.11 10.73
N THR A 209 -2.76 17.94 10.18
CA THR A 209 -1.40 17.57 9.77
C THR A 209 -0.92 18.45 8.61
N CYS A 210 -1.76 18.69 7.62
CA CYS A 210 -1.45 19.59 6.50
C CYS A 210 -1.23 21.04 6.98
N ILE A 211 -2.04 21.54 7.92
CA ILE A 211 -1.84 22.86 8.53
C ILE A 211 -0.46 22.98 9.17
N SER A 212 -0.03 21.96 9.92
CA SER A 212 1.30 21.91 10.55
C SER A 212 2.44 21.84 9.53
N ILE A 213 2.28 21.06 8.46
CA ILE A 213 3.25 21.01 7.35
C ILE A 213 3.37 22.39 6.69
N TRP A 214 2.25 23.05 6.41
CA TRP A 214 2.24 24.35 5.74
C TRP A 214 2.90 25.42 6.61
N GLU A 215 2.64 25.39 7.91
CA GLU A 215 3.31 26.26 8.87
C GLU A 215 4.82 26.05 8.89
N THR A 216 5.26 24.78 8.94
CA THR A 216 6.69 24.42 8.88
C THR A 216 7.36 24.94 7.61
N LEU A 217 6.64 24.93 6.49
CA LEU A 217 7.13 25.39 5.19
C LEU A 217 6.93 26.89 4.92
N GLY A 218 6.30 27.64 5.82
CA GLY A 218 5.94 29.04 5.59
C GLY A 218 4.93 29.24 4.44
N ARG A 219 4.05 28.27 4.20
CA ARG A 219 2.99 28.32 3.18
C ARG A 219 1.70 28.93 3.74
N ASP A 220 0.87 29.47 2.86
CA ASP A 220 -0.46 29.98 3.22
C ASP A 220 -1.42 28.82 3.59
N LYS A 221 -1.80 28.78 4.87
CA LYS A 221 -2.72 27.78 5.46
C LYS A 221 -4.16 28.28 5.63
N THR A 222 -4.48 29.48 5.17
CA THR A 222 -5.77 30.16 5.42
C THR A 222 -6.96 29.30 4.99
N LYS A 223 -6.94 28.75 3.77
CA LYS A 223 -8.02 27.90 3.25
C LYS A 223 -8.24 26.62 4.07
N LEU A 224 -7.17 26.01 4.59
CA LEU A 224 -7.28 24.80 5.41
C LEU A 224 -7.91 25.10 6.77
N ILE A 225 -7.56 26.25 7.36
CA ILE A 225 -8.16 26.73 8.60
C ILE A 225 -9.64 27.08 8.40
N GLU A 226 -9.99 27.72 7.29
CA GLU A 226 -11.38 28.01 6.92
C GLU A 226 -12.20 26.73 6.78
N GLU A 227 -11.67 25.72 6.09
CA GLU A 227 -12.33 24.42 5.94
C GLU A 227 -12.54 23.73 7.29
N LEU A 228 -11.50 23.69 8.14
CA LEU A 228 -11.59 23.12 9.49
C LEU A 228 -12.66 23.86 10.34
N ASN A 229 -12.71 25.18 10.26
CA ASN A 229 -13.74 25.98 10.93
C ASN A 229 -15.15 25.74 10.34
N GLY A 230 -15.26 25.50 9.03
CA GLY A 230 -16.48 25.09 8.37
C GLY A 230 -17.01 23.76 8.92
N LEU A 231 -16.14 22.76 9.08
CA LEU A 231 -16.48 21.48 9.70
C LEU A 231 -16.92 21.65 11.17
N ARG A 232 -16.23 22.51 11.94
CA ARG A 232 -16.64 22.85 13.32
C ARG A 232 -18.06 23.42 13.36
N LYS A 233 -18.38 24.37 12.48
CA LYS A 233 -19.73 24.98 12.38
C LYS A 233 -20.82 23.97 12.02
N ARG A 234 -20.47 22.91 11.29
CA ARG A 234 -21.36 21.79 10.96
C ARG A 234 -21.52 20.78 12.09
N GLY A 235 -20.92 21.02 13.27
CA GLY A 235 -21.01 20.15 14.44
C GLY A 235 -20.00 19.01 14.49
N MET A 236 -19.02 18.99 13.57
CA MET A 236 -17.96 17.97 13.61
C MET A 236 -16.99 18.28 14.76
N LYS A 237 -16.55 17.24 15.48
CA LYS A 237 -15.47 17.36 16.47
C LYS A 237 -14.15 17.63 15.74
N VAL A 238 -13.63 18.84 15.87
CA VAL A 238 -12.35 19.23 15.25
C VAL A 238 -11.20 19.36 16.23
N ASP A 239 -11.48 19.47 17.52
CA ASP A 239 -10.49 19.62 18.58
C ASP A 239 -10.30 18.30 19.33
N SER A 240 -9.08 18.03 19.82
CA SER A 240 -8.75 16.79 20.54
C SER A 240 -9.13 15.53 19.73
N VAL A 241 -8.82 15.55 18.45
CA VAL A 241 -8.90 14.40 17.54
C VAL A 241 -7.62 13.56 17.64
N PRO A 242 -7.67 12.25 17.32
CA PRO A 242 -6.45 11.46 17.19
C PRO A 242 -5.49 12.08 16.18
N SER A 243 -4.20 11.76 16.31
CA SER A 243 -3.21 12.05 15.27
C SER A 243 -3.60 11.38 13.94
N LEU A 244 -3.06 11.87 12.83
CA LEU A 244 -3.33 11.28 11.52
C LEU A 244 -2.92 9.80 11.45
N MET A 245 -1.81 9.43 12.10
CA MET A 245 -1.37 8.03 12.14
C MET A 245 -2.39 7.16 12.89
N GLU A 246 -2.77 7.55 14.10
CA GLU A 246 -3.76 6.83 14.92
C GLU A 246 -5.11 6.71 14.20
N ALA A 247 -5.58 7.78 13.54
CA ALA A 247 -6.83 7.76 12.78
C ALA A 247 -6.82 6.72 11.66
N VAL A 248 -5.71 6.60 10.93
CA VAL A 248 -5.57 5.63 9.84
C VAL A 248 -5.37 4.21 10.36
N ASP A 249 -4.66 4.03 11.48
CA ASP A 249 -4.52 2.72 12.14
C ASP A 249 -5.87 2.20 12.65
N ASN A 250 -6.70 3.06 13.23
CA ASN A 250 -8.03 2.69 13.73
C ASN A 250 -9.00 2.25 12.62
N LEU A 251 -8.76 2.63 11.36
CA LEU A 251 -9.57 2.19 10.22
C LEU A 251 -9.26 0.78 9.73
N ASN A 252 -8.08 0.27 10.06
CA ASN A 252 -7.62 -1.06 9.68
C ASN A 252 -7.04 -1.75 10.92
N PRO A 253 -7.86 -2.08 11.93
CA PRO A 253 -7.38 -2.56 13.24
C PRO A 253 -6.67 -3.92 13.19
N THR A 254 -6.68 -4.60 12.03
CA THR A 254 -6.11 -5.93 11.83
C THR A 254 -4.61 -5.96 11.49
N ILE A 255 -3.90 -4.82 11.50
CA ILE A 255 -2.45 -4.76 11.19
C ILE A 255 -1.62 -4.09 12.28
#